data_AF-A0A0M8WJU8-F1
#
_entry.id   AF-A0A0M8WJU8-F1
#
_cell.length_a   1.000
_cell.length_b   1.000
_cell.length_c   1.000
_cell.angle_alpha   90.00
_cell.angle_beta   90.00
_cell.angle_gamma   90.00
#
_symmetry.space_group_name_H-M   'P 1'
#
loop_
_entity.id
_entity.type
_entity.pdbx_description
1 polymer ?
#
loop_
_entity_poly.entity_id
_entity_poly.type
_entity_poly.pdbx_seq_one_letter_code
_entity_poly.pdbx_strand_id
1 'polypeptide(L)' 'MRGGPGERVALAANWIFCASGYYLYDEGYAPQFEGLDDFPGEIVPPQHWPADLDTTGKRVVVIGSGATAVTLVPALA' A
#
# COMPACT_ATOMS: atom_id res chain seq x y z
N MET A 1 -18.56 -28.85 2.29
CA MET A 1 -17.49 -28.60 3.28
C MET A 1 -17.78 -27.26 3.93
N ARG A 2 -18.20 -27.22 5.19
CA ARG A 2 -18.35 -25.96 5.94
C ARG A 2 -17.75 -26.18 7.32
N GLY A 3 -16.49 -25.76 7.49
CA GLY A 3 -15.96 -25.47 8.81
C GLY A 3 -16.54 -24.13 9.28
N GLY A 4 -16.77 -24.00 10.58
CA GLY A 4 -17.21 -22.74 11.18
C GLY A 4 -16.12 -21.65 11.10
N PRO A 5 -16.44 -20.39 11.40
CA PRO A 5 -15.44 -19.32 11.50
C PRO A 5 -14.32 -19.70 12.47
N GLY A 6 -13.07 -19.65 12.01
CA GLY A 6 -11.88 -19.99 12.81
C GLY A 6 -11.54 -21.50 12.88
N GLU A 7 -12.38 -22.37 12.32
CA GLU A 7 -12.10 -23.80 12.27
C GLU A 7 -11.06 -24.11 11.18
N ARG A 8 -9.99 -24.82 11.55
CA ARG A 8 -9.00 -25.29 10.58
C ARG A 8 -9.56 -26.48 9.83
N VAL A 9 -9.62 -26.39 8.50
CA VAL A 9 -10.03 -27.50 7.63
C VAL A 9 -8.85 -28.01 6.81
N ALA A 10 -8.76 -29.33 6.64
CA ALA A 10 -7.82 -29.96 5.72
C ALA A 10 -8.47 -30.18 4.36
N LEU A 11 -7.79 -29.79 3.29
CA LEU A 11 -8.23 -29.96 1.91
C LEU A 11 -7.17 -30.73 1.14
N ALA A 12 -7.59 -31.67 0.29
CA ALA A 12 -6.72 -32.39 -0.63
C ALA A 12 -7.16 -32.09 -2.07
N ALA A 13 -6.19 -31.83 -2.94
CA ALA A 13 -6.43 -31.56 -4.35
C ALA A 13 -5.25 -32.07 -5.18
N ASN A 14 -5.53 -32.48 -6.42
CA ASN A 14 -4.47 -32.88 -7.35
C ASN A 14 -3.66 -31.67 -7.84
N TRP A 15 -4.29 -30.49 -7.87
CA TRP A 15 -3.70 -29.22 -8.29
C TRP A 15 -4.26 -28.08 -7.44
N ILE A 16 -3.40 -27.11 -7.14
CA ILE A 16 -3.79 -25.86 -6.47
C ILE A 16 -3.32 -24.71 -7.35
N PHE A 17 -4.24 -23.81 -7.70
CA PHE A 17 -3.94 -22.54 -8.36
C PHE A 17 -4.12 -21.41 -7.34
N CYS A 18 -3.03 -20.75 -6.97
CA CYS A 18 -3.04 -19.70 -5.97
C CYS A 18 -2.99 -18.32 -6.64
N ALA A 19 -4.09 -17.58 -6.56
CA ALA A 19 -4.23 -16.22 -7.09
C ALA A 19 -4.60 -15.23 -5.97
N SER A 20 -4.05 -15.42 -4.77
CA SER A 20 -4.32 -14.60 -3.59
C SER A 20 -3.76 -13.18 -3.66
N GLY A 21 -2.99 -12.86 -4.70
CA GLY A 21 -2.19 -11.63 -4.75
C GLY A 21 -0.95 -11.72 -3.87
N TYR A 22 -0.07 -10.72 -4.01
CA TYR A 22 1.17 -10.59 -3.23
C TYR A 22 1.26 -9.27 -2.46
N TYR A 23 0.33 -8.35 -2.70
CA TYR A 23 0.24 -7.11 -1.96
C TYR A 23 -0.57 -7.30 -0.68
N LEU A 24 -0.04 -6.80 0.42
CA LEU A 24 -0.78 -6.63 1.66
C LEU A 24 -1.58 -5.33 1.54
N TYR A 25 -2.84 -5.44 1.12
CA TYR A 25 -3.68 -4.26 0.84
C TYR A 25 -4.18 -3.56 2.11
N ASP A 26 -4.31 -4.30 3.22
CA ASP A 26 -4.73 -3.74 4.51
C ASP A 26 -3.64 -2.87 5.13
N GLU A 27 -2.36 -3.24 4.93
CA GLU A 27 -1.20 -2.55 5.50
C GLU A 27 -0.08 -2.43 4.47
N GLY A 28 0.01 -1.28 3.81
CA GLY A 28 1.14 -0.96 2.96
C GLY A 28 2.44 -0.83 3.76
N TYR A 29 3.57 -1.13 3.12
CA TYR A 29 4.87 -0.94 3.75
C TYR A 29 5.12 0.55 4.01
N ALA A 30 5.22 0.91 5.28
CA ALA A 30 5.54 2.26 5.75
C ALA A 30 6.92 2.25 6.43
N PRO A 31 7.99 2.69 5.73
CA PRO A 31 9.31 2.79 6.34
C PRO A 31 9.30 3.84 7.47
N GLN A 32 9.97 3.51 8.57
CA GLN A 32 10.17 4.41 9.69
C GLN A 32 11.39 5.28 9.44
N PHE A 33 11.24 6.60 9.62
CA PHE A 33 12.33 7.57 9.56
C PHE A 33 12.43 8.28 10.90
N GLU A 34 13.65 8.60 11.31
CA GLU A 34 13.85 9.44 12.51
C GLU A 34 13.25 10.83 12.28
N GLY A 35 12.45 11.32 13.24
CA GLY A 35 11.77 12.62 13.15
C GLY A 35 10.55 12.65 12.21
N LEU A 36 10.04 11.50 11.77
CA LEU A 36 8.87 11.45 10.88
C LEU A 36 7.64 12.11 11.50
N ASP A 37 7.42 11.91 12.79
CA ASP A 37 6.29 12.47 13.55
C ASP A 37 6.39 14.00 13.73
N ASP A 38 7.60 14.56 13.60
CA ASP A 38 7.85 16.00 13.69
C ASP A 38 7.69 16.71 12.33
N PHE A 39 7.48 15.97 11.24
CA PHE A 39 7.31 16.55 9.92
C PHE A 39 5.97 17.30 9.85
N PRO A 40 5.96 18.63 9.63
CA PRO A 40 4.73 19.42 9.69
C PRO A 40 3.86 19.29 8.44
N GLY A 41 4.34 18.56 7.42
CA GLY A 41 3.63 18.33 6.18
C GLY A 41 2.80 17.04 6.19
N GLU A 42 1.96 16.90 5.19
CA GLU A 42 1.15 15.69 5.00
C GLU A 42 2.01 14.54 4.45
N ILE A 43 1.90 13.37 5.07
CA ILE A 43 2.55 12.13 4.63
C ILE A 43 1.46 11.22 4.06
N VAL A 44 1.56 10.92 2.77
CA VAL A 44 0.55 10.14 2.05
C VAL A 44 1.12 8.78 1.62
N PRO A 45 0.64 7.66 2.18
CA PRO A 45 0.98 6.33 1.68
C PRO A 45 0.33 6.10 0.30
N PRO A 46 1.07 5.65 -0.73
CA PRO A 46 0.51 5.47 -2.07
C PRO A 46 -0.63 4.45 -2.18
N GLN A 47 -0.73 3.52 -1.22
CA GLN A 47 -1.82 2.53 -1.17
C GLN A 47 -3.13 3.12 -0.61
N HIS A 48 -3.04 4.22 0.13
CA HIS A 48 -4.15 4.90 0.81
C HIS A 48 -4.21 6.36 0.37
N TRP A 49 -4.47 6.59 -0.91
CA TRP A 49 -4.49 7.93 -1.50
C TRP A 49 -5.77 8.71 -1.14
N PRO A 50 -5.68 9.89 -0.52
CA PRO A 50 -6.85 10.72 -0.22
C PRO A 50 -7.49 11.24 -1.51
N ALA A 51 -8.82 11.20 -1.58
CA ALA A 51 -9.56 11.66 -2.76
C ALA A 51 -9.51 13.18 -2.95
N ASP A 52 -9.24 13.91 -1.87
CA ASP A 52 -9.20 15.37 -1.78
C ASP A 52 -7.77 15.93 -1.62
N LEU A 53 -6.74 15.12 -1.89
CA LEU A 53 -5.35 15.57 -1.84
C LEU A 53 -5.11 16.66 -2.90
N ASP A 54 -4.92 17.90 -2.44
CA ASP A 54 -4.51 19.03 -3.27
C ASP A 54 -3.03 19.31 -3.10
N THR A 55 -2.27 19.22 -4.20
CA THR A 55 -0.84 19.51 -4.27
C THR A 55 -0.51 20.86 -4.91
N THR A 56 -1.52 21.65 -5.28
CA THR A 56 -1.35 22.92 -5.98
C THR A 56 -0.50 23.90 -5.17
N GLY A 57 0.60 24.38 -5.77
CA GLY A 57 1.53 25.31 -5.13
C GLY A 57 2.34 24.72 -3.97
N LYS A 58 2.23 23.42 -3.69
CA LYS A 58 3.01 22.72 -2.67
C LYS A 58 4.32 22.18 -3.24
N ARG A 59 5.32 22.05 -2.37
CA ARG A 59 6.55 21.29 -2.68
C ARG A 59 6.33 19.85 -2.28
N VAL A 60 6.39 18.93 -3.25
CA VAL A 60 6.13 17.51 -3.04
C VAL A 60 7.44 16.72 -3.17
N VAL A 61 7.63 15.75 -2.30
CA VAL A 61 8.75 14.79 -2.35
C VAL A 61 8.17 13.39 -2.46
N VAL A 62 8.66 12.60 -3.41
CA VAL A 62 8.31 11.18 -3.56
C VAL A 62 9.48 10.33 -3.08
N ILE A 63 9.23 9.46 -2.11
CA ILE A 63 10.24 8.53 -1.57
C ILE A 63 10.08 7.17 -2.26
N GLY A 64 11.09 6.77 -3.03
CA GLY A 64 11.14 5.51 -3.76
C GLY A 64 11.43 5.70 -5.25
N SER A 65 11.87 4.63 -5.91
CA SER A 65 12.23 4.64 -7.34
C SER A 65 11.58 3.50 -8.14
N GLY A 66 10.60 2.82 -7.54
CA GLY A 66 9.84 1.74 -8.19
C GLY A 66 8.75 2.25 -9.13
N ALA A 67 7.98 1.32 -9.69
CA ALA A 67 6.92 1.63 -10.65
C ALA A 67 5.93 2.68 -10.12
N THR A 68 5.52 2.58 -8.85
CA THR A 68 4.64 3.56 -8.20
C THR A 68 5.20 4.99 -8.26
N ALA A 69 6.50 5.17 -7.97
CA ALA A 69 7.12 6.49 -8.02
C ALA A 69 7.21 7.03 -9.46
N VAL A 70 7.55 6.16 -10.42
CA VAL A 70 7.62 6.51 -11.85
C VAL A 70 6.26 6.95 -12.40
N THR A 71 5.16 6.42 -11.88
CA THR A 71 3.80 6.85 -12.25
C THR A 71 3.37 8.12 -11.52
N LEU A 72 3.72 8.26 -10.23
CA LEU A 72 3.32 9.42 -9.42
C LEU A 72 4.02 10.71 -9.84
N VAL A 73 5.34 10.68 -10.06
CA VAL A 73 6.12 11.90 -10.32
C VAL A 73 5.60 12.68 -11.54
N PRO A 74 5.31 12.07 -12.71
CA PRO A 74 4.75 12.80 -13.85
C PRO A 74 3.34 13.33 -13.62
N ALA A 75 2.53 12.69 -12.77
CA ALA A 75 1.17 13.13 -12.47
C ALA A 75 1.12 14.30 -11.47
N LEU A 76 2.19 14.49 -10.71
CA LEU A 76 2.33 15.54 -9.68
C LEU A 76 3.16 16.75 -10.17
N ALA A 77 3.68 16.69 -11.40
CA ALA A 77 4.56 17.69 -12.00
C ALA A 77 3.82 18.90 -12.57
#